data_AF-A0A5E4CP27-F1
#
_entry.id   AF-A0A5E4CP27-F1
#
_cell.length_a   1.000
_cell.length_b   1.000
_cell.length_c   1.000
_cell.angle_alpha   90.00
_cell.angle_beta   90.00
_cell.angle_gamma   90.00
#
_symmetry.space_group_name_H-M   'P 1'
#
loop_
_entity.id
_entity.type
_entity.pdbx_description
1 polymer ?
#
loop_
_entity_poly.entity_id
_entity_poly.type
_entity_poly.pdbx_seq_one_letter_code
_entity_poly.pdbx_strand_id
1 'polypeptide(L)'
;MLKTVLLMEAEERLNFLVSEVEHPGHKDLSHCCAAELEIVVEARLHLAAIALQRHRAAYSAAIVYSTLKLLQDSKLFKKNVMKDDAEKPLSPGTSTSENKDDEFLDPVSLNAREYFNIHLWLRCRLALVTAFVSQIRGIGIVKENDLTDCLSLIRELYVEAKSAEDLELQAEFLMQAVILGLQEKHLKADIITDLQDIIHLLEGKEFLSPRSSLTLAKSLVLLDDLTKAEKFKESPYSKPDKLQFLTQAHNIIIEQMLTFGETIELHLSSTEYKNLLQPLKNIYLPHVMLLAKIKMRI
;
A
#
# COMPACT_ATOMS: atom_id res chain seq x y z
N MET A 1 9.86 23.51 -5.90
CA MET A 1 8.73 24.36 -6.32
C MET A 1 7.74 23.60 -7.21
N LEU A 2 8.18 22.99 -8.32
CA LEU A 2 7.29 22.27 -9.25
C LEU A 2 6.49 21.11 -8.61
N LYS A 3 7.12 20.24 -7.79
CA LYS A 3 6.42 19.16 -7.08
C LYS A 3 5.24 19.66 -6.23
N THR A 4 5.41 20.79 -5.54
CA THR A 4 4.36 21.37 -4.70
C THR A 4 3.17 21.86 -5.54
N VAL A 5 3.43 22.46 -6.70
CA VAL A 5 2.37 22.90 -7.63
C VAL A 5 1.60 21.70 -8.16
N LEU A 6 2.29 20.64 -8.59
CA LEU A 6 1.64 19.40 -9.07
C LEU A 6 0.78 18.74 -7.99
N LEU A 7 1.25 18.72 -6.73
CA LEU A 7 0.47 18.18 -5.61
C LEU A 7 -0.77 19.04 -5.30
N MET A 8 -0.69 20.36 -5.43
CA MET A 8 -1.84 21.25 -5.25
C MET A 8 -2.90 21.05 -6.35
N GLU A 9 -2.47 20.98 -7.61
CA GLU A 9 -3.38 20.71 -8.74
C GLU A 9 -4.07 19.34 -8.56
N ALA A 10 -3.31 18.30 -8.22
CA ALA A 10 -3.88 16.97 -7.99
C ALA A 10 -4.88 16.96 -6.83
N GLU A 11 -4.58 17.67 -5.75
CA GLU A 11 -5.49 17.84 -4.60
C GLU A 11 -6.79 18.54 -5.02
N GLU A 12 -6.71 19.62 -5.80
CA GLU A 12 -7.88 20.34 -6.31
C GLU A 12 -8.75 19.47 -7.22
N ARG A 13 -8.14 18.74 -8.16
CA ARG A 13 -8.85 17.83 -9.08
C ARG A 13 -9.56 16.68 -8.36
N LEU A 14 -8.90 16.10 -7.35
CA LEU A 14 -9.50 15.02 -6.56
C LEU A 14 -10.65 15.54 -5.69
N ASN A 15 -10.52 16.73 -5.11
CA ASN A 15 -11.61 17.34 -4.35
C ASN A 15 -12.81 17.66 -5.25
N PHE A 16 -12.56 18.16 -6.48
CA PHE A 16 -13.61 18.36 -7.46
C PHE A 16 -14.34 17.06 -7.79
N LEU A 17 -13.61 15.98 -8.10
CA LEU A 17 -14.19 14.66 -8.37
C LEU A 17 -15.06 14.14 -7.22
N VAL A 18 -14.58 14.24 -5.97
CA VAL A 18 -15.36 13.83 -4.79
C VAL A 18 -16.63 14.67 -4.67
N SER A 19 -16.55 15.97 -4.91
CA SER A 19 -17.71 16.87 -4.83
C SER A 19 -18.75 16.61 -5.92
N GLU A 20 -18.34 16.18 -7.12
CA GLU A 20 -19.26 15.80 -8.19
C GLU A 20 -20.07 14.56 -7.86
N VAL A 21 -19.44 13.55 -7.23
CA VAL A 21 -20.14 12.34 -6.77
C VAL A 21 -21.05 12.63 -5.58
N GLU A 22 -20.72 13.63 -4.75
CA GLU A 22 -21.58 14.10 -3.65
C GLU A 22 -22.80 14.94 -4.14
N HIS A 23 -22.73 15.54 -5.34
CA HIS A 23 -23.72 16.51 -5.83
C HIS A 23 -25.02 16.01 -6.51
N PRO A 24 -25.28 14.72 -6.81
CA PRO A 24 -26.55 14.32 -7.41
C PRO A 24 -27.64 14.13 -6.32
N GLY A 25 -28.17 15.25 -5.80
CA GLY A 25 -29.49 15.30 -5.15
C GLY A 25 -29.58 14.88 -3.67
N HIS A 26 -28.65 15.31 -2.81
CA HIS A 26 -28.70 15.11 -1.35
C HIS A 26 -28.81 13.62 -0.90
N LYS A 27 -28.10 12.71 -1.58
CA LYS A 27 -27.90 11.36 -1.04
C LYS A 27 -26.60 11.35 -0.25
N ASP A 28 -26.67 10.97 1.02
CA ASP A 28 -25.47 10.70 1.82
C ASP A 28 -24.58 9.69 1.08
N LEU A 29 -23.27 9.89 1.10
CA LEU A 29 -22.29 9.00 0.44
C LEU A 29 -22.41 7.53 0.86
N SER A 30 -23.01 7.26 2.03
CA SER A 30 -23.30 5.92 2.54
C SER A 30 -24.39 5.19 1.73
N HIS A 31 -25.09 5.91 0.85
CA HIS A 31 -26.15 5.42 -0.03
C HIS A 31 -25.74 5.38 -1.51
N CYS A 32 -24.48 5.71 -1.83
CA CYS A 32 -23.90 5.52 -3.16
C CYS A 32 -23.94 4.04 -3.58
N CYS A 33 -23.97 3.81 -4.89
CA CYS A 33 -23.74 2.47 -5.41
C CYS A 33 -22.29 2.03 -5.16
N ALA A 34 -22.00 0.73 -5.33
CA ALA A 34 -20.65 0.20 -5.09
C ALA A 34 -19.57 0.88 -5.95
N ALA A 35 -19.87 1.16 -7.23
CA ALA A 35 -18.94 1.80 -8.15
C ALA A 35 -18.64 3.27 -7.77
N GLU A 36 -19.66 4.05 -7.38
CA GLU A 36 -19.46 5.42 -6.90
C GLU A 36 -18.66 5.46 -5.60
N LEU A 37 -18.94 4.53 -4.68
CA LEU A 37 -18.21 4.43 -3.42
C LEU A 37 -16.74 4.05 -3.65
N GLU A 38 -16.45 3.17 -4.60
CA GLU A 38 -15.09 2.84 -5.04
C GLU A 38 -14.32 4.09 -5.46
N ILE A 39 -14.90 4.88 -6.37
CA ILE A 39 -14.28 6.08 -6.91
C ILE A 39 -13.99 7.08 -5.79
N VAL A 40 -14.96 7.29 -4.89
CA VAL A 40 -14.79 8.21 -3.75
C VAL A 40 -13.70 7.74 -2.80
N VAL A 41 -13.68 6.45 -2.47
CA VAL A 41 -12.67 5.88 -1.57
C VAL A 41 -11.28 5.99 -2.20
N GLU A 42 -11.12 5.63 -3.46
CA GLU A 42 -9.84 5.69 -4.15
C GLU A 42 -9.35 7.15 -4.29
N ALA A 43 -10.24 8.09 -4.59
CA ALA A 43 -9.92 9.51 -4.61
C ALA A 43 -9.46 10.01 -3.22
N ARG A 44 -10.13 9.59 -2.14
CA ARG A 44 -9.74 9.93 -0.76
C ARG A 44 -8.42 9.27 -0.34
N LEU A 45 -8.13 8.06 -0.80
CA LEU A 45 -6.82 7.42 -0.60
C LEU A 45 -5.70 8.20 -1.30
N HIS A 46 -5.95 8.71 -2.51
CA HIS A 46 -5.01 9.60 -3.19
C HIS A 46 -4.83 10.94 -2.47
N LEU A 47 -5.91 11.56 -1.97
CA LEU A 47 -5.82 12.77 -1.14
C LEU A 47 -4.99 12.55 0.13
N ALA A 48 -5.19 11.42 0.80
CA ALA A 48 -4.38 11.02 1.96
C ALA A 48 -2.89 10.86 1.59
N ALA A 49 -2.59 10.19 0.48
CA ALA A 49 -1.22 10.05 -0.01
C ALA A 49 -0.58 11.41 -0.35
N ILE A 50 -1.32 12.35 -0.95
CA ILE A 50 -0.86 13.72 -1.19
C ILE A 50 -0.58 14.43 0.13
N ALA A 51 -1.47 14.32 1.12
CA ALA A 51 -1.26 14.89 2.45
C ALA A 51 0.04 14.37 3.10
N LEU A 52 0.34 13.08 2.98
CA LEU A 52 1.61 12.51 3.46
C LEU A 52 2.83 13.08 2.73
N GLN A 53 2.77 13.22 1.40
CA GLN A 53 3.85 13.85 0.64
C GLN A 53 4.08 15.32 0.99
N ARG A 54 3.05 15.98 1.55
CA ARG A 54 3.11 17.35 2.07
C ARG A 54 3.44 17.42 3.56
N HIS A 55 3.85 16.30 4.17
CA HIS A 55 4.17 16.19 5.60
C HIS A 55 2.99 16.49 6.54
N ARG A 56 1.76 16.24 6.10
CA ARG A 56 0.53 16.42 6.88
C ARG A 56 -0.03 15.06 7.33
N ALA A 57 0.73 14.32 8.12
CA ALA A 57 0.39 12.95 8.52
C ALA A 57 -0.94 12.85 9.29
N ALA A 58 -1.18 13.75 10.25
CA ALA A 58 -2.44 13.78 11.00
C ALA A 58 -3.67 14.04 10.11
N TYR A 59 -3.52 14.92 9.11
CA TYR A 59 -4.58 15.19 8.13
C TYR A 59 -4.84 13.98 7.23
N SER A 60 -3.77 13.31 6.78
CA SER A 60 -3.89 12.03 6.06
C SER A 60 -4.66 10.99 6.88
N ALA A 61 -4.32 10.82 8.16
CA ALA A 61 -5.00 9.88 9.04
C ALA A 61 -6.49 10.23 9.19
N ALA A 62 -6.83 11.52 9.32
CA ALA A 62 -8.22 11.98 9.39
C ALA A 62 -9.02 11.65 8.12
N ILE A 63 -8.44 11.88 6.93
CA ILE A 63 -9.08 11.51 5.66
C ILE A 63 -9.37 10.01 5.62
N VAL A 64 -8.37 9.17 5.90
CA VAL A 64 -8.51 7.71 5.84
C VAL A 64 -9.52 7.21 6.88
N TYR A 65 -9.47 7.74 8.11
CA TYR A 65 -10.43 7.39 9.16
C TYR A 65 -11.87 7.72 8.75
N SER A 66 -12.11 8.91 8.20
CA SER A 66 -13.44 9.29 7.70
C SER A 66 -13.92 8.39 6.55
N THR A 67 -12.98 7.88 5.76
CA THR A 67 -13.25 6.97 4.64
C THR A 67 -13.60 5.56 5.14
N LEU A 68 -12.86 5.06 6.14
CA LEU A 68 -13.19 3.80 6.81
C LEU A 68 -14.57 3.86 7.48
N LYS A 69 -14.88 4.98 8.15
CA LYS A 69 -16.20 5.19 8.74
C LYS A 69 -17.31 5.20 7.67
N LEU A 70 -17.07 5.86 6.54
CA LEU A 70 -17.99 5.85 5.40
C LEU A 70 -18.23 4.42 4.88
N LEU A 71 -17.18 3.61 4.74
CA LEU A 71 -17.27 2.21 4.33
C LEU A 71 -18.11 1.39 5.32
N GLN A 72 -17.85 1.54 6.62
CA GLN A 72 -18.61 0.87 7.69
C GLN A 72 -20.10 1.28 7.71
N ASP A 73 -20.38 2.56 7.47
CA ASP A 73 -21.74 3.09 7.49
C ASP A 73 -22.54 2.69 6.24
N SER A 74 -21.85 2.33 5.15
CA SER A 74 -22.47 1.93 3.88
C SER A 74 -23.30 0.64 4.01
N LYS A 75 -24.37 0.55 3.21
CA LYS A 75 -25.23 -0.65 3.15
C LYS A 75 -24.50 -1.90 2.67
N LEU A 76 -23.36 -1.73 1.97
CA LEU A 76 -22.58 -2.81 1.38
C LEU A 76 -21.86 -3.66 2.42
N PHE A 77 -21.34 -3.03 3.48
CA PHE A 77 -20.70 -3.74 4.60
C PHE A 77 -21.71 -4.31 5.61
N LYS A 78 -22.88 -3.68 5.73
CA LYS A 78 -23.94 -4.14 6.66
C LYS A 78 -24.67 -5.40 6.18
N LYS A 79 -24.72 -5.67 4.87
CA LYS A 79 -25.48 -6.80 4.30
C LYS A 79 -24.89 -8.18 4.65
N ASN A 80 -23.62 -8.27 5.04
CA ASN A 80 -22.96 -9.54 5.34
C ASN A 80 -23.30 -10.11 6.74
N VAL A 81 -23.82 -9.30 7.67
CA VAL A 81 -24.10 -9.75 9.04
C VAL A 81 -25.49 -10.41 9.18
N MET A 82 -26.44 -10.11 8.30
CA MET A 82 -27.82 -10.58 8.43
C MET A 82 -28.13 -11.92 7.75
N LYS A 83 -27.17 -12.52 7.02
CA LYS A 83 -27.41 -13.76 6.27
C LYS A 83 -27.09 -15.05 7.02
N ASP A 84 -26.46 -14.99 8.19
CA ASP A 84 -26.06 -16.19 8.94
C ASP A 84 -27.11 -16.68 9.96
N ASP A 85 -28.24 -15.98 10.13
CA ASP A 85 -29.19 -16.28 11.22
C ASP A 85 -30.62 -16.65 10.75
N ALA A 86 -30.78 -17.14 9.52
CA ALA A 86 -32.09 -17.50 8.97
C ALA A 86 -32.18 -18.97 8.52
N GLU A 87 -31.88 -19.90 9.43
CA GLU A 87 -32.48 -21.25 9.36
C GLU A 87 -33.75 -21.31 10.21
N LYS A 88 -34.92 -21.09 9.59
CA LYS A 88 -36.14 -21.88 9.87
C LYS A 88 -37.20 -21.73 8.76
N PRO A 89 -37.98 -22.79 8.48
CA PRO A 89 -38.62 -22.98 7.18
C PRO A 89 -40.02 -22.36 7.06
N LEU A 90 -40.28 -21.91 5.83
CA LEU A 90 -41.52 -21.79 5.05
C LEU A 90 -42.88 -22.00 5.75
N SER A 91 -43.78 -21.02 5.57
CA SER A 91 -45.19 -21.26 5.21
C SER A 91 -45.83 -20.02 4.53
N PRO A 92 -46.87 -20.20 3.68
CA PRO A 92 -47.17 -19.28 2.57
C PRO A 92 -48.31 -18.32 2.88
N GLY A 93 -48.20 -17.08 2.43
CA GLY A 93 -49.24 -16.06 2.58
C GLY A 93 -49.14 -14.99 1.51
N THR A 94 -50.05 -15.09 0.54
CA THR A 94 -50.25 -14.23 -0.63
C THR A 94 -50.36 -12.75 -0.28
N SER A 95 -49.54 -11.89 -0.90
CA SER A 95 -50.04 -10.64 -1.51
C SER A 95 -49.02 -10.07 -2.49
N THR A 96 -49.49 -9.91 -3.72
CA THR A 96 -48.90 -9.20 -4.86
C THR A 96 -48.55 -7.76 -4.51
N SER A 97 -47.27 -7.42 -4.63
CA SER A 97 -46.80 -6.08 -4.97
C SER A 97 -45.58 -6.26 -5.86
N GLU A 98 -45.76 -6.07 -7.16
CA GLU A 98 -44.69 -6.00 -8.14
C GLU A 98 -43.81 -4.78 -7.85
N ASN A 99 -42.77 -4.95 -7.03
CA ASN A 99 -41.59 -4.08 -7.09
C ASN A 99 -40.56 -4.78 -7.96
N LYS A 100 -40.58 -4.44 -9.26
CA LYS A 100 -39.52 -4.76 -10.20
C LYS A 100 -38.30 -3.90 -9.88
N ASP A 101 -37.52 -4.33 -8.90
CA ASP A 101 -36.10 -4.00 -8.73
C ASP A 101 -35.38 -5.26 -8.23
N ASP A 102 -35.69 -6.40 -8.85
CA ASP A 102 -34.75 -7.51 -8.90
C ASP A 102 -33.64 -7.08 -9.87
N GLU A 103 -32.75 -6.22 -9.39
CA GLU A 103 -31.41 -6.09 -9.93
C GLU A 103 -30.82 -7.50 -9.85
N PHE A 104 -30.94 -8.22 -10.96
CA PHE A 104 -30.41 -9.56 -11.15
C PHE A 104 -28.91 -9.47 -10.88
N LEU A 105 -28.52 -9.71 -9.62
CA LEU A 105 -27.13 -9.66 -9.21
C LEU A 105 -26.45 -10.81 -9.91
N ASP A 106 -25.79 -10.49 -11.03
CA ASP A 106 -24.92 -11.39 -11.76
C ASP A 106 -24.01 -12.10 -10.74
N PRO A 107 -23.91 -13.43 -10.74
CA PRO A 107 -23.00 -14.16 -9.86
C PRO A 107 -21.56 -13.62 -9.89
N VAL A 108 -21.14 -13.05 -11.02
CA VAL A 108 -19.84 -12.35 -11.14
C VAL A 108 -19.81 -11.06 -10.32
N SER A 109 -20.92 -10.31 -10.26
CA SER A 109 -21.07 -9.09 -9.44
C SER A 109 -21.07 -9.37 -7.93
N LEU A 110 -21.52 -10.56 -7.50
CA LEU A 110 -21.51 -10.98 -6.10
C LEU A 110 -20.11 -11.35 -5.62
N ASN A 111 -19.40 -12.19 -6.38
CA ASN A 111 -18.01 -12.52 -6.08
C ASN A 111 -17.14 -11.26 -6.17
N ALA A 112 -17.29 -10.45 -7.22
CA ALA A 112 -16.59 -9.17 -7.32
C ALA A 112 -16.89 -8.25 -6.13
N ARG A 113 -18.12 -8.20 -5.59
CA ARG A 113 -18.48 -7.41 -4.39
C ARG A 113 -17.79 -7.88 -3.12
N GLU A 114 -17.62 -9.17 -2.92
CA GLU A 114 -16.99 -9.73 -1.71
C GLU A 114 -15.47 -9.51 -1.74
N TYR A 115 -14.81 -9.74 -2.88
CA TYR A 115 -13.39 -9.40 -3.07
C TYR A 115 -13.15 -7.87 -3.04
N PHE A 116 -14.04 -7.10 -3.66
CA PHE A 116 -13.99 -5.64 -3.68
C PHE A 116 -14.04 -5.03 -2.27
N ASN A 117 -14.82 -5.63 -1.38
CA ASN A 117 -14.99 -5.14 -0.01
C ASN A 117 -13.70 -5.31 0.82
N ILE A 118 -13.11 -6.51 0.83
CA ILE A 118 -11.98 -6.81 1.71
C ILE A 118 -10.66 -6.16 1.24
N HIS A 119 -10.35 -6.15 -0.05
CA HIS A 119 -9.10 -5.55 -0.53
C HIS A 119 -9.12 -4.03 -0.42
N LEU A 120 -10.26 -3.38 -0.72
CA LEU A 120 -10.41 -1.94 -0.54
C LEU A 120 -10.34 -1.55 0.94
N TRP A 121 -10.95 -2.35 1.81
CA TRP A 121 -10.88 -2.21 3.26
C TRP A 121 -9.43 -2.30 3.76
N LEU A 122 -8.70 -3.35 3.38
CA LEU A 122 -7.30 -3.54 3.77
C LEU A 122 -6.40 -2.42 3.23
N ARG A 123 -6.63 -1.94 2.00
CA ARG A 123 -5.91 -0.79 1.43
C ARG A 123 -6.16 0.49 2.24
N CYS A 124 -7.40 0.73 2.67
CA CYS A 124 -7.70 1.82 3.59
C CYS A 124 -6.98 1.67 4.92
N ARG A 125 -7.00 0.47 5.53
CA ARG A 125 -6.28 0.25 6.80
C ARG A 125 -4.77 0.39 6.65
N LEU A 126 -4.19 -0.05 5.53
CA LEU A 126 -2.78 0.17 5.20
C LEU A 126 -2.45 1.66 5.07
N ALA A 127 -3.30 2.45 4.43
CA ALA A 127 -3.12 3.90 4.35
C ALA A 127 -3.19 4.57 5.73
N LEU A 128 -4.05 4.08 6.63
CA LEU A 128 -4.15 4.56 8.00
C LEU A 128 -2.87 4.28 8.80
N VAL A 129 -2.39 3.03 8.77
CA VAL A 129 -1.11 2.63 9.39
C VAL A 129 0.04 3.46 8.84
N THR A 130 0.12 3.62 7.52
CA THR A 130 1.17 4.42 6.87
C THR A 130 1.16 5.86 7.39
N ALA A 131 -0.02 6.44 7.62
CA ALA A 131 -0.16 7.77 8.20
C ALA A 131 0.29 7.82 9.67
N PHE A 132 -0.07 6.84 10.48
CA PHE A 132 0.38 6.75 11.89
C PHE A 132 1.89 6.56 12.01
N VAL A 133 2.48 5.63 11.26
CA VAL A 133 3.94 5.43 11.21
C VAL A 133 4.66 6.71 10.75
N SER A 134 4.09 7.44 9.79
CA SER A 134 4.64 8.73 9.35
C SER A 134 4.49 9.83 10.41
N GLN A 135 3.42 9.80 11.20
CA GLN A 135 3.16 10.75 12.28
C GLN A 135 4.11 10.54 13.46
N ILE A 136 4.35 9.28 13.86
CA ILE A 136 5.29 8.88 14.92
C ILE A 136 6.67 9.50 14.65
N ARG A 137 7.18 9.36 13.42
CA ARG A 137 8.45 9.99 13.00
C ARG A 137 8.47 11.53 13.15
N GLY A 138 7.32 12.18 12.99
CA GLY A 138 7.19 13.64 13.04
C GLY A 138 7.00 14.20 14.45
N ILE A 139 6.59 13.38 15.42
CA ILE A 139 6.38 13.79 16.81
C ILE A 139 7.70 13.59 17.56
N GLY A 140 8.31 14.68 18.03
CA GLY A 140 9.61 14.64 18.72
C GLY A 140 9.65 13.87 20.04
N ILE A 141 8.48 13.55 20.64
CA ILE A 141 8.34 12.70 21.83
C ILE A 141 7.09 11.83 21.65
N VAL A 142 7.27 10.60 21.18
CA VAL A 142 6.18 9.61 21.07
C VAL A 142 6.09 8.84 22.39
N LYS A 143 4.87 8.59 22.85
CA LYS A 143 4.67 7.74 24.03
C LYS A 143 4.92 6.29 23.63
N GLU A 144 5.63 5.54 24.48
CA GLU A 144 5.91 4.12 24.25
C GLU A 144 4.63 3.30 23.99
N ASN A 145 3.53 3.65 24.65
CA ASN A 145 2.21 3.03 24.43
C ASN A 145 1.70 3.22 22.99
N ASP A 146 1.88 4.40 22.41
CA ASP A 146 1.40 4.69 21.05
C ASP A 146 2.17 3.84 20.01
N LEU A 147 3.43 3.48 20.31
CA LEU A 147 4.26 2.60 19.48
C LEU A 147 3.79 1.15 19.56
N THR A 148 3.55 0.64 20.78
CA THR A 148 3.06 -0.72 20.97
C THR A 148 1.67 -0.92 20.38
N ASP A 149 0.82 0.11 20.46
CA ASP A 149 -0.51 0.11 19.86
C ASP A 149 -0.41 0.09 18.33
N CYS A 150 0.50 0.87 17.74
CA CYS A 150 0.73 0.86 16.30
C CYS A 150 1.29 -0.48 15.79
N LEU A 151 2.26 -1.07 16.51
CA LEU A 151 2.83 -2.38 16.16
C LEU A 151 1.80 -3.51 16.28
N SER A 152 1.00 -3.51 17.35
CA SER A 152 -0.07 -4.51 17.52
C SER A 152 -1.11 -4.39 16.41
N LEU A 153 -1.50 -3.16 16.03
CA LEU A 153 -2.37 -2.91 14.89
C LEU A 153 -1.77 -3.43 13.58
N ILE A 154 -0.48 -3.22 13.33
CA ILE A 154 0.21 -3.77 12.14
C ILE A 154 0.15 -5.30 12.13
N ARG A 155 0.38 -5.96 13.27
CA ARG A 155 0.36 -7.42 13.35
C ARG A 155 -1.06 -7.98 13.17
N GLU A 156 -2.08 -7.34 13.73
CA GLU A 156 -3.49 -7.69 13.48
C GLU A 156 -3.79 -7.62 11.97
N LEU A 157 -3.39 -6.52 11.34
CA LEU A 157 -3.63 -6.27 9.92
C LEU A 157 -2.89 -7.23 9.00
N TYR A 158 -1.69 -7.64 9.37
CA TYR A 158 -0.98 -8.69 8.68
C TYR A 158 -1.75 -10.02 8.72
N VAL A 159 -2.32 -10.38 9.87
CA VAL A 159 -3.16 -11.59 10.00
C VAL A 159 -4.44 -11.48 9.17
N GLU A 160 -5.07 -10.31 9.14
CA GLU A 160 -6.24 -10.05 8.29
C GLU A 160 -5.90 -10.18 6.80
N ALA A 161 -4.81 -9.57 6.35
CA ALA A 161 -4.33 -9.70 4.96
C ALA A 161 -3.95 -11.15 4.60
N LYS A 162 -3.40 -11.90 5.56
CA LYS A 162 -3.13 -13.33 5.41
C LYS A 162 -4.42 -14.14 5.25
N SER A 163 -5.46 -13.82 6.00
CA SER A 163 -6.78 -14.46 5.87
C SER A 163 -7.47 -14.14 4.54
N ALA A 164 -7.17 -12.98 3.95
CA ALA A 164 -7.64 -12.57 2.63
C ALA A 164 -6.73 -13.04 1.48
N GLU A 165 -5.70 -13.83 1.77
CA GLU A 165 -4.71 -14.36 0.80
C GLU A 165 -3.98 -13.26 -0.02
N ASP A 166 -3.92 -12.02 0.49
CA ASP A 166 -3.30 -10.89 -0.19
C ASP A 166 -1.82 -10.78 0.19
N LEU A 167 -0.95 -11.42 -0.60
CA LEU A 167 0.50 -11.46 -0.35
C LEU A 167 1.16 -10.08 -0.49
N GLU A 168 0.66 -9.25 -1.40
CA GLU A 168 1.20 -7.90 -1.61
C GLU A 168 0.90 -7.01 -0.41
N LEU A 169 -0.33 -7.03 0.10
CA LEU A 169 -0.68 -6.28 1.31
C LEU A 169 0.03 -6.82 2.56
N GLN A 170 0.20 -8.15 2.67
CA GLN A 170 1.03 -8.73 3.73
C GLN A 170 2.44 -8.14 3.73
N ALA A 171 3.09 -8.10 2.57
CA ALA A 171 4.42 -7.51 2.44
C ALA A 171 4.44 -6.01 2.77
N GLU A 172 3.39 -5.27 2.39
CA GLU A 172 3.27 -3.85 2.73
C GLU A 172 3.09 -3.60 4.24
N PHE A 173 2.31 -4.43 4.94
CA PHE A 173 2.18 -4.34 6.40
C PHE A 173 3.50 -4.65 7.11
N LEU A 174 4.22 -5.70 6.68
CA LEU A 174 5.55 -5.99 7.19
C LEU A 174 6.53 -4.85 6.91
N MET A 175 6.45 -4.21 5.73
CA MET A 175 7.28 -3.03 5.44
C MET A 175 6.96 -1.85 6.38
N GLN A 176 5.71 -1.67 6.80
CA GLN A 176 5.39 -0.68 7.84
C GLN A 176 6.02 -1.05 9.20
N ALA A 177 6.02 -2.33 9.60
CA ALA A 177 6.70 -2.80 10.80
C ALA A 177 8.21 -2.54 10.74
N VAL A 178 8.85 -2.82 9.60
CA VAL A 178 10.27 -2.53 9.35
C VAL A 178 10.56 -1.04 9.49
N ILE A 179 9.74 -0.18 8.87
CA ILE A 179 9.92 1.28 8.94
C ILE A 179 9.82 1.77 10.38
N LEU A 180 8.81 1.30 11.12
CA LEU A 180 8.60 1.66 12.53
C LEU A 180 9.77 1.18 13.40
N GLY A 181 10.21 -0.07 13.22
CA GLY A 181 11.34 -0.63 13.95
C GLY A 181 12.66 0.10 13.70
N LEU A 182 12.90 0.55 12.46
CA LEU A 182 14.07 1.36 12.11
C LEU A 182 14.02 2.77 12.73
N GLN A 183 12.85 3.36 12.90
CA GLN A 183 12.69 4.69 13.51
C GLN A 183 13.01 4.66 15.01
N GLU A 184 12.53 3.64 15.72
CA GLU A 184 12.59 3.54 17.17
C GLU A 184 13.76 2.66 17.68
N LYS A 185 14.67 2.26 16.79
CA LYS A 185 15.84 1.41 17.10
C LYS A 185 15.46 0.09 17.77
N HIS A 186 14.39 -0.55 17.29
CA HIS A 186 13.98 -1.88 17.75
C HIS A 186 15.09 -2.93 17.51
N LEU A 187 14.88 -4.12 18.09
CA LEU A 187 15.78 -5.26 17.92
C LEU A 187 15.98 -5.53 16.43
N LYS A 188 17.25 -5.41 16.01
CA LYS A 188 17.66 -5.63 14.63
C LYS A 188 17.28 -7.01 14.08
N ALA A 189 17.22 -8.03 14.95
CA ALA A 189 16.83 -9.39 14.59
C ALA A 189 15.37 -9.47 14.08
N ASP A 190 14.45 -8.76 14.74
CA ASP A 190 13.04 -8.72 14.33
C ASP A 190 12.90 -8.03 12.98
N ILE A 191 13.62 -6.92 12.78
CA ILE A 191 13.64 -6.19 11.50
C ILE A 191 14.19 -7.05 10.36
N ILE A 192 15.27 -7.80 10.60
CA ILE A 192 15.85 -8.73 9.63
C ILE A 192 14.84 -9.83 9.29
N THR A 193 14.13 -10.36 10.28
CA THR A 193 13.11 -11.41 10.09
C THR A 193 11.97 -10.89 9.21
N ASP A 194 11.40 -9.73 9.54
CA ASP A 194 10.33 -9.12 8.74
C ASP A 194 10.81 -8.83 7.29
N LEU A 195 12.07 -8.41 7.10
CA LEU A 195 12.66 -8.20 5.76
C LEU A 195 12.79 -9.50 4.96
N GLN A 196 13.20 -10.59 5.59
CA GLN A 196 13.29 -11.92 4.96
C GLN A 196 11.91 -12.44 4.57
N ASP A 197 10.91 -12.25 5.43
CA ASP A 197 9.53 -12.62 5.14
C ASP A 197 8.97 -11.84 3.94
N ILE A 198 9.23 -10.53 3.84
CA ILE A 198 8.84 -9.73 2.67
C ILE A 198 9.46 -10.28 1.39
N ILE A 199 10.76 -10.61 1.42
CA ILE A 199 11.45 -11.16 0.24
C ILE A 199 10.82 -12.50 -0.14
N HIS A 200 10.59 -13.40 0.82
CA HIS A 200 9.96 -14.70 0.56
C HIS A 200 8.53 -14.57 -0.02
N LEU A 201 7.75 -13.58 0.43
CA LEU A 201 6.40 -13.34 -0.07
C LEU A 201 6.39 -12.89 -1.54
N LEU A 202 7.35 -12.04 -1.94
CA LEU A 202 7.33 -11.34 -3.23
C LEU A 202 8.29 -11.92 -4.28
N GLU A 203 9.38 -12.57 -3.87
CA GLU A 203 10.39 -13.09 -4.79
C GLU A 203 9.84 -14.21 -5.67
N GLY A 204 10.20 -14.19 -6.96
CA GLY A 204 9.79 -15.21 -7.93
C GLY A 204 8.33 -15.10 -8.41
N LYS A 205 7.57 -14.07 -8.01
CA LYS A 205 6.22 -13.82 -8.50
C LYS A 205 6.24 -13.13 -9.87
N GLU A 206 5.51 -13.66 -10.85
CA GLU A 206 5.47 -13.15 -12.23
C GLU A 206 4.75 -11.80 -12.34
N PHE A 207 3.67 -11.60 -11.58
CA PHE A 207 2.81 -10.42 -11.67
C PHE A 207 2.81 -9.68 -10.34
N LEU A 208 3.82 -8.84 -10.12
CA LEU A 208 3.85 -7.92 -8.99
C LEU A 208 3.35 -6.55 -9.40
N SER A 209 2.53 -5.92 -8.55
CA SER A 209 2.21 -4.51 -8.75
C SER A 209 3.47 -3.64 -8.65
N PRO A 210 3.47 -2.45 -9.28
CA PRO A 210 4.66 -1.62 -9.24
C PRO A 210 5.06 -1.18 -7.83
N ARG A 211 4.09 -1.13 -6.92
CA ARG A 211 4.31 -0.83 -5.51
C ARG A 211 5.05 -1.98 -4.82
N SER A 212 4.61 -3.21 -5.02
CA SER A 212 5.21 -4.40 -4.41
C SER A 212 6.61 -4.69 -4.94
N SER A 213 6.87 -4.51 -6.24
CA SER A 213 8.24 -4.62 -6.76
C SER A 213 9.18 -3.58 -6.14
N LEU A 214 8.70 -2.34 -5.91
CA LEU A 214 9.47 -1.32 -5.20
C LEU A 214 9.72 -1.70 -3.74
N THR A 215 8.73 -2.32 -3.08
CA THR A 215 8.83 -2.84 -1.71
C THR A 215 9.86 -3.97 -1.63
N LEU A 216 9.86 -4.93 -2.56
CA LEU A 216 10.87 -5.98 -2.68
C LEU A 216 12.28 -5.38 -2.87
N ALA A 217 12.45 -4.45 -3.80
CA ALA A 217 13.74 -3.80 -4.03
C ALA A 217 14.24 -3.04 -2.79
N LYS A 218 13.35 -2.36 -2.05
CA LYS A 218 13.71 -1.73 -0.78
C LYS A 218 14.14 -2.75 0.26
N SER A 219 13.43 -3.87 0.38
CA SER A 219 13.74 -4.92 1.36
C SER A 219 15.12 -5.53 1.11
N LEU A 220 15.44 -5.82 -0.16
CA LEU A 220 16.76 -6.34 -0.56
C LEU A 220 17.90 -5.38 -0.17
N VAL A 221 17.73 -4.08 -0.43
CA VAL A 221 18.72 -3.04 -0.09
C VAL A 221 18.86 -2.90 1.43
N LEU A 222 17.75 -2.87 2.17
CA LEU A 222 17.78 -2.74 3.63
C LEU A 222 18.40 -3.97 4.31
N LEU A 223 18.11 -5.17 3.83
CA LEU A 223 18.69 -6.40 4.35
C LEU A 223 20.21 -6.44 4.12
N ASP A 224 20.66 -6.03 2.93
CA ASP A 224 22.08 -5.89 2.62
C ASP A 224 22.77 -4.87 3.56
N ASP A 225 22.17 -3.70 3.76
CA ASP A 225 22.69 -2.67 4.66
C ASP A 225 22.80 -3.17 6.12
N LEU A 226 21.75 -3.84 6.63
CA LEU A 226 21.72 -4.35 7.99
C LEU A 226 22.71 -5.50 8.19
N THR A 227 22.79 -6.46 7.27
CA THR A 227 23.73 -7.58 7.37
C THR A 227 25.19 -7.12 7.23
N LYS A 228 25.46 -6.09 6.42
CA LYS A 228 26.80 -5.44 6.36
C LYS A 228 27.17 -4.77 7.67
N ALA A 229 26.24 -4.07 8.32
CA ALA A 229 26.48 -3.46 9.64
C ALA A 229 26.83 -4.49 10.72
N GLU A 230 26.43 -5.76 10.57
CA GLU A 230 26.82 -6.88 11.43
C GLU A 230 28.26 -7.33 11.20
N LYS A 231 28.66 -7.46 9.93
CA LYS A 231 30.00 -7.90 9.50
C LYS A 231 31.11 -6.88 9.74
N PHE A 232 30.81 -5.66 10.19
CA PHE A 232 31.84 -4.75 10.71
C PHE A 232 32.35 -5.14 12.11
N LYS A 233 31.71 -6.11 12.79
CA LYS A 233 32.16 -6.65 14.08
C LYS A 233 32.97 -7.94 13.99
N GLU A 234 33.00 -8.61 12.83
CA GLU A 234 33.77 -9.84 12.61
C GLU A 234 34.51 -9.82 11.26
N SER A 235 35.67 -10.46 11.20
CA SER A 235 36.76 -10.25 10.22
C SER A 235 36.42 -10.09 8.72
N PRO A 236 37.27 -9.40 7.91
CA PRO A 236 36.92 -8.90 6.57
C PRO A 236 36.78 -9.91 5.43
N TYR A 237 36.95 -11.22 5.67
CA TYR A 237 37.15 -12.20 4.60
C TYR A 237 36.05 -13.27 4.52
N SER A 238 35.00 -12.98 3.73
CA SER A 238 34.28 -14.00 2.97
C SER A 238 33.75 -13.43 1.64
N LYS A 239 33.75 -14.29 0.61
CA LYS A 239 33.74 -14.04 -0.85
C LYS A 239 32.33 -13.71 -1.43
N PRO A 240 32.02 -14.00 -2.71
CA PRO A 240 31.49 -13.09 -3.74
C PRO A 240 29.96 -12.81 -3.70
N ASP A 241 29.21 -13.34 -2.72
CA ASP A 241 27.75 -13.16 -2.60
C ASP A 241 27.31 -11.74 -2.18
N LYS A 242 28.26 -10.86 -1.88
CA LYS A 242 28.02 -9.50 -1.35
C LYS A 242 27.27 -8.55 -2.30
N LEU A 243 27.16 -8.89 -3.58
CA LEU A 243 26.49 -8.08 -4.60
C LEU A 243 25.16 -8.68 -5.06
N GLN A 244 24.75 -9.86 -4.57
CA GLN A 244 23.56 -10.53 -5.11
C GLN A 244 22.28 -9.71 -4.85
N PHE A 245 22.05 -9.27 -3.61
CA PHE A 245 20.86 -8.48 -3.26
C PHE A 245 20.86 -7.11 -3.96
N LEU A 246 22.01 -6.43 -4.03
CA LEU A 246 22.12 -5.12 -4.71
C LEU A 246 21.91 -5.24 -6.21
N THR A 247 22.45 -6.29 -6.84
CA THR A 247 22.27 -6.56 -8.27
C THR A 247 20.82 -6.93 -8.58
N GLN A 248 20.18 -7.74 -7.72
CA GLN A 248 18.77 -8.07 -7.85
C GLN A 248 17.88 -6.84 -7.69
N ALA A 249 18.11 -6.02 -6.67
CA ALA A 249 17.38 -4.76 -6.48
C ALA A 249 17.59 -3.80 -7.67
N HIS A 250 18.82 -3.70 -8.18
CA HIS A 250 19.13 -2.92 -9.38
C HIS A 250 18.30 -3.37 -10.58
N ASN A 251 18.26 -4.68 -10.84
CA ASN A 251 17.51 -5.24 -11.96
C ASN A 251 16.01 -4.98 -11.86
N ILE A 252 15.42 -5.19 -10.67
CA ILE A 252 14.01 -4.90 -10.41
C ILE A 252 13.72 -3.43 -10.73
N ILE A 253 14.51 -2.50 -10.20
CA ILE A 253 14.28 -1.07 -10.41
C ILE A 253 14.45 -0.67 -11.88
N ILE A 254 15.43 -1.23 -12.57
CA ILE A 254 15.63 -0.97 -13.99
C ILE A 254 14.46 -1.48 -14.84
N GLU A 255 13.95 -2.67 -14.56
CA GLU A 255 12.78 -3.22 -15.23
C GLU A 255 11.52 -2.35 -15.03
N GLN A 256 11.27 -1.91 -13.79
CA GLN A 256 10.16 -1.01 -13.52
C GLN A 256 10.29 0.34 -14.24
N MET A 257 11.50 0.89 -14.30
CA MET A 257 11.76 2.14 -15.02
C MET A 257 11.47 2.00 -16.52
N LEU A 258 11.81 0.85 -17.14
CA LEU A 258 11.41 0.55 -18.52
C LEU A 258 9.90 0.49 -18.69
N THR A 259 9.20 -0.19 -17.78
CA THR A 259 7.73 -0.28 -17.80
C THR A 259 7.07 1.10 -17.68
N PHE A 260 7.70 2.04 -16.99
CA PHE A 260 7.26 3.45 -16.92
C PHE A 260 7.69 4.30 -18.12
N GLY A 261 8.32 3.70 -19.14
CA GLY A 261 8.69 4.36 -20.39
C GLY A 261 10.02 5.11 -20.34
N GLU A 262 10.84 4.89 -19.32
CA GLU A 262 12.21 5.40 -19.29
C GLU A 262 13.13 4.59 -20.21
N THR A 263 14.24 5.20 -20.63
CA THR A 263 15.15 4.59 -21.60
C THR A 263 16.44 4.18 -20.92
N ILE A 264 17.01 3.04 -21.30
CA ILE A 264 18.27 2.53 -20.77
C ILE A 264 19.39 2.78 -21.77
N GLU A 265 20.54 3.22 -21.28
CA GLU A 265 21.81 3.18 -21.98
C GLU A 265 22.54 1.86 -21.63
N LEU A 266 22.78 1.04 -22.67
CA LEU A 266 23.56 -0.18 -22.57
C LEU A 266 25.01 0.15 -22.97
N HIS A 267 25.93 0.19 -22.01
CA HIS A 267 27.34 0.32 -22.33
C HIS A 267 27.90 -1.01 -22.84
N LEU A 268 28.52 -0.95 -24.02
CA LEU A 268 29.14 -2.11 -24.70
C LEU A 268 30.31 -2.73 -23.90
N SER A 269 30.88 -2.01 -22.93
CA SER A 269 32.06 -2.43 -22.15
C SER A 269 31.73 -3.03 -20.78
N SER A 270 30.53 -2.82 -20.23
CA SER A 270 30.10 -3.44 -18.98
C SER A 270 28.58 -3.70 -18.99
N THR A 271 28.20 -4.91 -19.37
CA THR A 271 26.79 -5.37 -19.34
C THR A 271 26.23 -5.56 -17.94
N GLU A 272 27.06 -5.48 -16.91
CA GLU A 272 26.66 -5.77 -15.52
C GLU A 272 25.73 -4.70 -14.93
N TYR A 273 25.87 -3.42 -15.33
CA TYR A 273 25.10 -2.32 -14.73
C TYR A 273 24.46 -1.40 -15.77
N LYS A 274 23.16 -1.64 -16.01
CA LYS A 274 22.31 -0.81 -16.87
C LYS A 274 22.15 0.62 -16.31
N ASN A 275 22.33 1.62 -17.17
CA ASN A 275 22.14 3.04 -16.83
C ASN A 275 20.87 3.60 -17.46
N LEU A 276 20.24 4.57 -16.80
CA LEU A 276 19.13 5.29 -17.41
C LEU A 276 19.70 6.40 -18.30
N LEU A 277 19.15 6.54 -19.50
CA LEU A 277 19.52 7.60 -20.43
C LEU A 277 19.07 8.95 -19.87
N GLN A 278 19.95 9.94 -19.91
CA GLN A 278 19.62 11.30 -19.50
C GLN A 278 19.23 12.17 -20.71
N PRO A 279 18.32 13.16 -20.53
CA PRO A 279 17.56 13.46 -19.32
C PRO A 279 16.42 12.45 -19.06
N LEU A 280 16.12 12.20 -17.79
CA LEU A 280 14.98 11.35 -17.38
C LEU A 280 13.66 12.01 -17.77
N LYS A 281 12.67 11.21 -18.18
CA LYS A 281 11.32 11.70 -18.52
C LYS A 281 10.52 12.05 -17.27
N ASN A 282 10.68 11.30 -16.19
CA ASN A 282 9.97 11.49 -14.92
C ASN A 282 10.92 11.43 -13.72
N ILE A 283 11.36 12.62 -13.27
CA ILE A 283 12.22 12.78 -12.10
C ILE A 283 11.50 12.57 -10.74
N TYR A 284 10.19 12.38 -10.74
CA TYR A 284 9.38 12.23 -9.52
C TYR A 284 9.17 10.78 -9.10
N LEU A 285 9.61 9.81 -9.91
CA LEU A 285 9.51 8.39 -9.56
C LEU A 285 10.39 8.08 -8.34
N PRO A 286 9.85 7.43 -7.29
CA PRO A 286 10.63 7.06 -6.10
C PRO A 286 11.79 6.10 -6.43
N HIS A 287 11.65 5.37 -7.54
CA HIS A 287 12.65 4.49 -8.15
C HIS A 287 13.98 5.19 -8.44
N VAL A 288 13.96 6.46 -8.87
CA VAL A 288 15.18 7.22 -9.22
C VAL A 288 16.11 7.35 -8.02
N MET A 289 15.55 7.74 -6.86
CA MET A 289 16.31 7.89 -5.62
C MET A 289 16.85 6.56 -5.12
N LEU A 290 16.06 5.48 -5.23
CA LEU A 290 16.50 4.16 -4.82
C LEU A 290 17.59 3.61 -5.75
N LEU A 291 17.48 3.80 -7.06
CA LEU A 291 18.51 3.43 -8.03
C LEU A 291 19.83 4.15 -7.76
N ALA A 292 19.79 5.44 -7.47
CA ALA A 292 20.98 6.20 -7.08
C ALA A 292 21.63 5.61 -5.82
N LYS A 293 20.83 5.26 -4.80
CA LYS A 293 21.32 4.61 -3.58
C LYS A 293 21.95 3.25 -3.84
N ILE A 294 21.36 2.43 -4.71
CA ILE A 294 21.89 1.12 -5.09
C ILE A 294 23.24 1.29 -5.79
N LYS A 295 23.32 2.18 -6.79
CA LYS A 295 24.55 2.43 -7.55
C LYS A 295 25.69 3.00 -6.72
N MET A 296 25.41 3.75 -5.66
CA MET A 296 26.45 4.22 -4.74
C MET A 296 27.04 3.11 -3.86
N ARG A 297 26.38 1.94 -3.75
CA ARG A 297 26.82 0.79 -2.94
C ARG A 297 27.53 -0.30 -3.74
N ILE A 298 27.36 -0.27 -5.07
CA ILE A 298 28.00 -1.14 -6.05
C ILE A 298 29.32 -0.50 -6.46
#